data_AF-A0AA95RUH9-F1
#
_entry.id   AF-A0AA95RUH9-F1
#
_cell.length_a   1.000
_cell.length_b   1.000
_cell.length_c   1.000
_cell.angle_alpha   90.00
_cell.angle_beta   90.00
_cell.angle_gamma   90.00
#
_symmetry.space_group_name_H-M   'P 1'
#
loop_
_entity.id
_entity.type
_entity.pdbx_description
1 polymer ?
#
loop_
_entity_poly.entity_id
_entity_poly.type
_entity_poly.pdbx_seq_one_letter_code
_entity_poly.pdbx_strand_id
1 'polypeptide(L)'
;MNWKKSGLLSIAIALGSVTGFSTFGIEPVSAATATESASAYNQFQQYVQKPTTLASARNYLINHIKEMDTWRATQMTLQLENAQKAHLSVYSEKVFPDKMQKEINSAFSKSKNLTYTSLLNTIKDANVRNVLIEGRDKGYKLETSEGMYYPVMHYEGFKSFKPYVTKDIAAYIDIMATESNQPSISDATIVISWTELTNRALALEDFVTQYPASNRSTALQKELLIATSRLLYGTSNTPAYDYDEQVIKPEVKKAYEEALKNSKVDTRILTILEKLVQLLNATNNKFTPEVEKFLNQTVNSK
;
A
#
# COMPACT_ATOMS: atom_id res chain seq x y z
N MET A 1 -34.03 44.44 -30.24
CA MET A 1 -33.69 43.01 -30.08
C MET A 1 -32.16 42.94 -29.93
N ASN A 2 -31.67 43.21 -28.71
CA ASN A 2 -31.15 42.22 -27.73
C ASN A 2 -29.94 41.45 -28.27
N TRP A 3 -28.74 41.39 -27.68
CA TRP A 3 -28.09 42.00 -26.50
C TRP A 3 -26.57 41.65 -26.67
N LYS A 4 -25.63 42.58 -26.40
CA LYS A 4 -24.65 42.62 -25.28
C LYS A 4 -23.83 41.32 -25.05
N LYS A 5 -22.51 41.29 -24.83
CA LYS A 5 -21.54 42.14 -24.06
C LYS A 5 -20.13 41.91 -24.68
N SER A 6 -19.21 42.85 -24.90
CA SER A 6 -18.55 43.87 -24.04
C SER A 6 -17.71 43.31 -22.89
N GLY A 7 -16.39 43.30 -23.08
CA GLY A 7 -15.32 43.58 -22.09
C GLY A 7 -15.10 42.54 -20.99
N LEU A 8 -13.94 42.40 -20.33
CA LEU A 8 -12.69 43.16 -20.22
C LEU A 8 -11.68 42.17 -19.63
N LEU A 9 -10.39 42.27 -19.96
CA LEU A 9 -9.35 41.88 -19.01
C LEU A 9 -8.19 42.87 -19.11
N SER A 10 -8.17 43.68 -18.07
CA SER A 10 -7.33 44.84 -17.84
C SER A 10 -5.87 44.42 -17.69
N ILE A 11 -4.99 45.04 -18.47
CA ILE A 11 -3.56 45.07 -18.18
C ILE A 11 -3.38 46.11 -17.07
N ALA A 12 -3.10 45.64 -15.86
CA ALA A 12 -2.59 46.48 -14.78
C ALA A 12 -1.08 46.29 -14.70
N ILE A 13 -0.34 47.25 -15.27
CA ILE A 13 1.08 47.47 -14.99
C ILE A 13 1.11 48.27 -13.69
N ALA A 14 1.56 47.65 -12.61
CA ALA A 14 1.96 48.35 -11.40
C ALA A 14 3.47 48.21 -11.23
N LEU A 15 4.18 49.30 -11.51
CA LEU A 15 5.57 49.52 -11.14
C LEU A 15 5.64 49.68 -9.62
N GLY A 16 6.42 48.83 -8.96
CA GLY A 16 6.75 48.93 -7.53
C GLY A 16 8.19 48.46 -7.32
N SER A 17 9.03 49.37 -6.86
CA SER A 17 10.47 49.26 -6.73
C SER A 17 10.95 48.45 -5.51
N VAL A 18 11.89 47.53 -5.77
CA VAL A 18 13.07 47.11 -4.99
C VAL A 18 12.88 46.65 -3.53
N THR A 19 13.07 45.34 -3.31
CA THR A 19 14.04 44.79 -2.34
C THR A 19 14.45 43.38 -2.77
N GLY A 20 15.76 43.13 -2.89
CA GLY A 20 16.31 41.88 -3.39
C GLY A 20 16.04 40.69 -2.47
N PHE A 21 15.40 39.67 -3.03
CA PHE A 21 15.54 38.28 -2.63
C PHE A 21 15.58 37.47 -3.91
N SER A 22 16.68 36.73 -4.13
CA SER A 22 16.80 35.76 -5.21
C SER A 22 15.86 34.58 -4.91
N THR A 23 14.59 34.71 -5.30
CA THR A 23 13.67 33.59 -5.39
C THR A 23 14.03 32.81 -6.65
N PHE A 24 14.56 31.60 -6.50
CA PHE A 24 14.54 30.62 -7.57
C PHE A 24 13.07 30.44 -7.98
N GLY A 25 12.70 31.03 -9.11
CA GLY A 25 11.39 30.82 -9.70
C GLY A 25 11.28 29.36 -10.08
N ILE A 26 10.50 28.60 -9.32
CA ILE A 26 9.91 27.38 -9.84
C ILE A 26 8.91 27.86 -10.87
N GLU A 27 9.28 27.81 -12.14
CA GLU A 27 8.32 28.02 -13.22
C GLU A 27 7.15 27.04 -13.01
N PRO A 28 5.89 27.51 -13.08
CA PRO A 28 4.76 26.60 -13.06
C PRO A 28 4.90 25.69 -14.29
N VAL A 29 5.11 24.40 -14.06
CA VAL A 29 5.04 23.38 -15.11
C VAL A 29 3.67 23.53 -15.75
N SER A 30 3.62 24.09 -16.95
CA SER A 30 2.38 24.18 -17.72
C SER A 30 1.81 22.78 -17.84
N ALA A 31 0.57 22.59 -17.38
CA ALA A 31 -0.14 21.34 -17.60
C ALA A 31 -0.13 21.04 -19.11
N ALA A 32 0.19 19.80 -19.48
CA ALA A 32 0.21 19.39 -20.88
C ALA A 32 -1.16 19.62 -21.52
N THR A 33 -1.19 19.89 -22.81
CA THR A 33 -2.45 20.03 -23.54
C THR A 33 -3.24 18.71 -23.50
N ALA A 34 -4.57 18.78 -23.60
CA ALA A 34 -5.42 17.59 -23.57
C ALA A 34 -5.06 16.55 -24.66
N THR A 35 -4.50 17.00 -25.79
CA THR A 35 -4.04 16.17 -26.90
C THR A 35 -2.73 15.43 -26.57
N GLU A 36 -1.78 16.11 -25.94
CA GLU A 36 -0.51 15.50 -25.48
C GLU A 36 -0.76 14.43 -24.41
N SER A 37 -1.63 14.74 -23.45
CA SER A 37 -2.07 13.80 -22.40
C SER A 37 -2.74 12.55 -22.98
N ALA A 38 -3.53 12.69 -24.06
CA ALA A 38 -4.16 11.55 -24.75
C ALA A 38 -3.15 10.68 -25.52
N SER A 39 -2.17 11.28 -26.20
CA SER A 39 -1.13 10.54 -26.92
C SER A 39 -0.26 9.71 -25.97
N ALA A 40 0.17 10.32 -24.86
CA ALA A 40 0.97 9.63 -23.86
C ALA A 40 0.23 8.47 -23.18
N TYR A 41 -1.06 8.64 -22.90
CA TYR A 41 -1.89 7.56 -22.39
C TYR A 41 -1.96 6.38 -23.38
N ASN A 42 -2.15 6.64 -24.67
CA ASN A 42 -2.19 5.59 -25.70
C ASN A 42 -0.84 4.86 -25.83
N GLN A 43 0.28 5.58 -25.72
CA GLN A 43 1.60 4.96 -25.73
C GLN A 43 1.80 4.04 -24.52
N PHE A 44 1.38 4.48 -23.32
CA PHE A 44 1.39 3.64 -22.13
C PHE A 44 0.55 2.36 -22.30
N GLN A 45 -0.64 2.45 -22.91
CA GLN A 45 -1.49 1.29 -23.18
C GLN A 45 -0.76 0.20 -23.99
N GLN A 46 0.02 0.60 -24.99
CA GLN A 46 0.77 -0.34 -25.83
C GLN A 46 1.80 -1.15 -25.02
N TYR A 47 2.34 -0.57 -23.94
CA TYR A 47 3.31 -1.24 -23.07
C TYR A 47 2.64 -2.09 -21.99
N VAL A 48 1.61 -1.56 -21.30
CA VAL A 48 1.05 -2.20 -20.09
C VAL A 48 0.28 -3.49 -20.40
N GLN A 49 -0.25 -3.62 -21.63
CA GLN A 49 -1.03 -4.79 -22.05
C GLN A 49 -0.18 -6.05 -22.30
N LYS A 50 1.16 -5.93 -22.36
CA LYS A 50 2.05 -7.06 -22.67
C LYS A 50 3.03 -7.31 -21.52
N PRO A 51 3.11 -8.54 -20.98
CA PRO A 51 4.07 -8.89 -19.92
C PRO A 51 5.54 -8.59 -20.26
N THR A 52 5.91 -8.68 -21.53
CA THR A 52 7.27 -8.44 -22.03
C THR A 52 7.66 -6.96 -21.99
N THR A 53 6.70 -6.04 -22.04
CA THR A 53 6.93 -4.59 -22.00
C THR A 53 6.50 -3.94 -20.69
N LEU A 54 6.23 -4.72 -19.65
CA LEU A 54 5.80 -4.21 -18.35
C LEU A 54 6.82 -3.26 -17.70
N ALA A 55 8.12 -3.55 -17.83
CA ALA A 55 9.18 -2.65 -17.37
C ALA A 55 9.16 -1.31 -18.13
N SER A 56 8.92 -1.36 -19.44
CA SER A 56 8.73 -0.16 -20.27
C SER A 56 7.50 0.63 -19.84
N ALA A 57 6.38 -0.04 -19.52
CA ALA A 57 5.17 0.62 -19.03
C ALA A 57 5.43 1.38 -17.71
N ARG A 58 6.13 0.73 -16.77
CA ARG A 58 6.52 1.36 -15.49
C ARG A 58 7.42 2.56 -15.71
N ASN A 59 8.49 2.40 -16.49
CA ASN A 59 9.42 3.50 -16.78
C ASN A 59 8.72 4.65 -17.51
N TYR A 60 7.84 4.34 -18.46
CA TYR A 60 7.05 5.33 -19.18
C TYR A 60 6.16 6.13 -18.22
N LEU A 61 5.43 5.46 -17.32
CA LEU A 61 4.60 6.15 -16.32
C LEU A 61 5.45 7.05 -15.41
N ILE A 62 6.59 6.57 -14.90
CA ILE A 62 7.50 7.38 -14.05
C ILE A 62 7.90 8.68 -14.74
N ASN A 63 8.22 8.64 -16.02
CA ASN A 63 8.73 9.80 -16.75
C ASN A 63 7.61 10.77 -17.19
N HIS A 64 6.40 10.26 -17.45
CA HIS A 64 5.32 11.05 -18.05
C HIS A 64 4.15 11.37 -17.11
N ILE A 65 4.09 10.83 -15.88
CA ILE A 65 2.93 11.01 -15.00
C ILE A 65 2.62 12.48 -14.68
N LYS A 66 3.65 13.33 -14.60
CA LYS A 66 3.50 14.78 -14.35
C LYS A 66 2.84 15.55 -15.50
N GLU A 67 2.85 14.97 -16.70
CA GLU A 67 2.23 15.54 -17.90
C GLU A 67 0.76 15.13 -18.00
N MET A 68 0.30 14.19 -17.16
CA MET A 68 -1.05 13.65 -17.21
C MET A 68 -2.00 14.49 -16.36
N ASP A 69 -3.25 14.63 -16.82
CA ASP A 69 -4.33 15.01 -15.91
C ASP A 69 -4.60 13.90 -14.88
N THR A 70 -5.22 14.27 -13.77
CA THR A 70 -5.44 13.39 -12.62
C THR A 70 -6.18 12.11 -12.99
N TRP A 71 -7.14 12.17 -13.92
CA TRP A 71 -7.89 10.99 -14.31
C TRP A 71 -6.99 10.00 -15.07
N ARG A 72 -6.23 10.46 -16.07
CA ARG A 72 -5.30 9.59 -16.81
C ARG A 72 -4.18 9.05 -15.93
N ALA A 73 -3.57 9.88 -15.08
CA ALA A 73 -2.56 9.43 -14.12
C ALA A 73 -3.08 8.31 -13.20
N THR A 74 -4.33 8.45 -12.73
CA THR A 74 -4.99 7.46 -11.89
C THR A 74 -5.22 6.15 -12.66
N GLN A 75 -5.76 6.23 -13.89
CA GLN A 75 -5.98 5.04 -14.72
C GLN A 75 -4.69 4.30 -15.03
N MET A 76 -3.63 5.01 -15.43
CA MET A 76 -2.34 4.41 -15.74
C MET A 76 -1.72 3.74 -14.51
N THR A 77 -1.83 4.36 -13.33
CA THR A 77 -1.35 3.80 -12.07
C THR A 77 -2.05 2.49 -11.72
N LEU A 78 -3.39 2.47 -11.80
CA LEU A 78 -4.19 1.27 -11.51
C LEU A 78 -3.93 0.14 -12.51
N GLN A 79 -3.78 0.47 -13.80
CA GLN A 79 -3.48 -0.51 -14.84
C GLN A 79 -2.07 -1.09 -14.70
N LEU A 80 -1.07 -0.27 -14.35
CA LEU A 80 0.27 -0.75 -14.07
C LEU A 80 0.27 -1.73 -12.90
N GLU A 81 -0.38 -1.37 -11.79
CA GLU A 81 -0.51 -2.23 -10.61
C GLU A 81 -1.19 -3.56 -10.95
N ASN A 82 -2.30 -3.52 -11.67
CA ASN A 82 -3.03 -4.72 -12.09
C ASN A 82 -2.15 -5.62 -12.98
N ALA A 83 -1.42 -5.04 -13.93
CA ALA A 83 -0.52 -5.79 -14.82
C ALA A 83 0.66 -6.41 -14.05
N GLN A 84 1.23 -5.69 -13.08
CA GLN A 84 2.27 -6.21 -12.21
C GLN A 84 1.77 -7.37 -11.33
N LYS A 85 0.57 -7.24 -10.73
CA LYS A 85 -0.05 -8.32 -9.96
C LYS A 85 -0.31 -9.56 -10.81
N ALA A 86 -0.87 -9.37 -12.00
CA ALA A 86 -1.17 -10.47 -12.92
C ALA A 86 0.10 -11.20 -13.38
N HIS A 87 1.21 -10.48 -13.57
CA HIS A 87 2.48 -11.07 -14.01
C HIS A 87 3.32 -11.66 -12.86
N LEU A 88 3.02 -11.33 -11.60
CA LEU A 88 3.86 -11.68 -10.45
C LEU A 88 4.11 -13.20 -10.36
N SER A 89 3.06 -14.01 -10.45
CA SER A 89 3.20 -15.48 -10.34
C SER A 89 4.13 -16.05 -11.41
N VAL A 90 4.00 -15.59 -12.66
CA VAL A 90 4.85 -16.06 -13.77
C VAL A 90 6.30 -15.58 -13.60
N TYR A 91 6.50 -14.37 -13.05
CA TYR A 91 7.82 -13.87 -12.72
C TYR A 91 8.47 -14.66 -11.56
N SER A 92 7.68 -15.07 -10.55
CA SER A 92 8.17 -15.85 -9.40
C SER A 92 8.86 -17.15 -9.80
N GLU A 93 8.38 -17.82 -10.86
CA GLU A 93 9.01 -19.04 -11.39
C GLU A 93 10.46 -18.85 -11.84
N LYS A 94 10.86 -17.62 -12.17
CA LYS A 94 12.26 -17.30 -12.50
C LYS A 94 13.15 -17.19 -11.25
N VAL A 95 12.55 -16.98 -10.09
CA VAL A 95 13.24 -16.76 -8.81
C VAL A 95 13.48 -18.08 -8.08
N PHE A 96 12.60 -19.07 -8.23
CA PHE A 96 12.67 -20.35 -7.50
C PHE A 96 13.78 -21.35 -7.87
N PRO A 97 14.37 -21.37 -9.09
CA PRO A 97 15.38 -22.38 -9.41
C PRO A 97 16.56 -22.40 -8.43
N ASP A 98 17.10 -23.58 -8.10
CA ASP A 98 18.16 -23.77 -7.10
C ASP A 98 19.35 -22.81 -7.25
N LYS A 99 19.81 -22.61 -8.49
CA LYS A 99 20.92 -21.71 -8.78
C LYS A 99 20.61 -20.27 -8.35
N MET A 100 19.38 -19.82 -8.62
CA MET A 100 18.91 -18.48 -8.25
C MET A 100 18.85 -18.33 -6.73
N GLN A 101 18.23 -19.28 -6.03
CA GLN A 101 18.12 -19.27 -4.57
C GLN A 101 19.50 -19.27 -3.90
N LYS A 102 20.45 -20.10 -4.37
CA LYS A 102 21.81 -20.17 -3.82
C LYS A 102 22.59 -18.87 -4.02
N GLU A 103 22.51 -18.25 -5.19
CA GLU A 103 23.19 -16.98 -5.48
C GLU A 103 22.62 -15.83 -4.66
N ILE A 104 21.29 -15.73 -4.56
CA ILE A 104 20.62 -14.73 -3.70
C ILE A 104 21.01 -14.97 -2.24
N ASN A 105 20.99 -16.21 -1.75
CA ASN A 105 21.36 -16.55 -0.38
C ASN A 105 22.80 -16.19 -0.05
N SER A 106 23.74 -16.48 -0.95
CA SER A 106 25.16 -16.15 -0.80
C SER A 106 25.37 -14.63 -0.72
N ALA A 107 24.68 -13.87 -1.57
CA ALA A 107 24.76 -12.41 -1.57
C ALA A 107 24.09 -11.78 -0.34
N PHE A 108 22.92 -12.27 0.04
CA PHE A 108 22.20 -11.83 1.24
C PHE A 108 22.98 -12.14 2.51
N SER A 109 23.60 -13.33 2.62
CA SER A 109 24.38 -13.72 3.80
C SER A 109 25.57 -12.78 4.06
N LYS A 110 26.16 -12.20 3.01
CA LYS A 110 27.28 -11.25 3.09
C LYS A 110 26.84 -9.83 3.44
N SER A 111 25.75 -9.37 2.82
CA SER A 111 25.30 -7.97 2.93
C SER A 111 24.26 -7.72 4.02
N LYS A 112 23.54 -8.78 4.43
CA LYS A 112 22.33 -8.72 5.26
C LYS A 112 21.28 -7.74 4.73
N ASN A 113 21.27 -7.52 3.41
CA ASN A 113 20.39 -6.57 2.74
C ASN A 113 19.88 -7.16 1.43
N LEU A 114 18.55 -7.38 1.36
CA LEU A 114 17.88 -8.05 0.25
C LEU A 114 17.46 -7.11 -0.90
N THR A 115 17.86 -5.84 -0.86
CA THR A 115 17.58 -4.91 -1.96
C THR A 115 18.29 -5.33 -3.25
N TYR A 116 17.67 -5.06 -4.40
CA TYR A 116 18.28 -5.35 -5.69
C TYR A 116 19.65 -4.69 -5.87
N THR A 117 19.84 -3.46 -5.39
CA THR A 117 21.15 -2.78 -5.43
C THR A 117 22.23 -3.58 -4.70
N SER A 118 21.94 -4.05 -3.48
CA SER A 118 22.85 -4.87 -2.69
C SER A 118 23.19 -6.19 -3.39
N LEU A 119 22.16 -6.90 -3.87
CA LEU A 119 22.31 -8.18 -4.56
C LEU A 119 23.12 -8.04 -5.86
N LEU A 120 22.79 -7.04 -6.68
CA LEU A 120 23.49 -6.78 -7.95
C LEU A 120 24.92 -6.26 -7.76
N ASN A 121 25.31 -5.75 -6.59
CA ASN A 121 26.72 -5.44 -6.35
C ASN A 121 27.55 -6.72 -6.12
N THR A 122 26.92 -7.74 -5.53
CA THR A 122 27.59 -8.97 -5.11
C THR A 122 27.56 -10.06 -6.18
N ILE A 123 26.39 -10.32 -6.78
CA ILE A 123 26.18 -11.42 -7.72
C ILE A 123 26.82 -11.09 -9.07
N LYS A 124 27.66 -12.00 -9.57
CA LYS A 124 28.38 -11.83 -10.85
C LYS A 124 27.78 -12.63 -12.00
N ASP A 125 27.04 -13.69 -11.72
CA ASP A 125 26.40 -14.50 -12.77
C ASP A 125 25.43 -13.66 -13.61
N ALA A 126 25.67 -13.59 -14.92
CA ALA A 126 24.92 -12.72 -15.81
C ALA A 126 23.43 -13.09 -15.90
N ASN A 127 23.09 -14.38 -15.88
CA ASN A 127 21.70 -14.83 -15.98
C ASN A 127 20.92 -14.47 -14.71
N VAL A 128 21.52 -14.69 -13.54
CA VAL A 128 20.92 -14.30 -12.25
C VAL A 128 20.71 -12.80 -12.18
N ARG A 129 21.73 -12.01 -12.57
CA ARG A 129 21.62 -10.55 -12.62
C ARG A 129 20.50 -10.09 -13.54
N ASN A 130 20.36 -10.69 -14.73
CA ASN A 130 19.32 -10.32 -15.69
C ASN A 130 17.91 -10.54 -15.13
N VAL A 131 17.67 -11.66 -14.42
CA VAL A 131 16.39 -11.90 -13.73
C VAL A 131 16.15 -10.84 -12.66
N LEU A 132 17.15 -10.54 -11.81
CA LEU A 132 17.02 -9.54 -10.76
C LEU A 132 16.75 -8.12 -11.31
N ILE A 133 17.43 -7.75 -12.40
CA ILE A 133 17.20 -6.49 -13.11
C ILE A 133 15.78 -6.46 -13.67
N GLU A 134 15.32 -7.54 -14.30
CA GLU A 134 13.94 -7.65 -14.81
C GLU A 134 12.91 -7.44 -13.69
N GLY A 135 13.09 -8.06 -12.51
CA GLY A 135 12.18 -7.89 -11.38
C GLY A 135 12.16 -6.47 -10.82
N ARG A 136 13.34 -5.87 -10.64
CA ARG A 136 13.48 -4.46 -10.22
C ARG A 136 12.75 -3.53 -11.18
N ASP A 137 12.98 -3.70 -12.48
CA ASP A 137 12.46 -2.80 -13.51
C ASP A 137 10.96 -3.00 -13.72
N LYS A 138 10.44 -4.20 -13.45
CA LYS A 138 9.01 -4.49 -13.38
C LYS A 138 8.33 -4.00 -12.10
N GLY A 139 9.08 -3.54 -11.09
CA GLY A 139 8.51 -2.97 -9.87
C GLY A 139 8.18 -4.00 -8.79
N TYR A 140 8.92 -5.10 -8.75
CA TYR A 140 8.91 -6.02 -7.63
C TYR A 140 9.99 -5.67 -6.61
N LYS A 141 9.94 -6.31 -5.45
CA LYS A 141 11.03 -6.42 -4.50
C LYS A 141 11.16 -7.89 -4.09
N LEU A 142 12.27 -8.25 -3.45
CA LEU A 142 12.45 -9.59 -2.91
C LEU A 142 12.15 -9.61 -1.41
N GLU A 143 11.55 -10.70 -0.98
CA GLU A 143 11.36 -11.08 0.41
C GLU A 143 11.88 -12.49 0.66
N THR A 144 11.95 -12.87 1.93
CA THR A 144 12.34 -14.22 2.33
C THR A 144 11.50 -14.70 3.50
N SER A 145 11.13 -15.99 3.45
CA SER A 145 10.49 -16.73 4.53
C SER A 145 10.98 -18.17 4.44
N GLU A 146 11.22 -18.80 5.59
CA GLU A 146 11.64 -20.21 5.69
C GLU A 146 12.86 -20.58 4.82
N GLY A 147 13.79 -19.63 4.64
CA GLY A 147 15.00 -19.83 3.84
C GLY A 147 14.80 -19.76 2.31
N MET A 148 13.58 -19.47 1.85
CA MET A 148 13.26 -19.25 0.44
C MET A 148 13.18 -17.75 0.13
N TYR A 149 13.56 -17.37 -1.09
CA TYR A 149 13.46 -16.01 -1.61
C TYR A 149 12.39 -15.94 -2.70
N TYR A 150 11.52 -14.95 -2.64
CA TYR A 150 10.43 -14.78 -3.60
C TYR A 150 10.16 -13.30 -3.87
N PRO A 151 9.65 -12.96 -5.07
CA PRO A 151 9.29 -11.60 -5.38
C PRO A 151 7.89 -11.27 -4.83
N VAL A 152 7.72 -10.01 -4.42
CA VAL A 152 6.44 -9.40 -4.08
C VAL A 152 6.32 -8.03 -4.73
N MET A 153 5.11 -7.47 -4.74
CA MET A 153 4.88 -6.09 -5.20
C MET A 153 5.71 -5.10 -4.38
N HIS A 154 6.34 -4.12 -5.03
CA HIS A 154 7.06 -3.02 -4.36
C HIS A 154 6.21 -1.75 -4.35
N TYR A 155 5.27 -1.65 -3.42
CA TYR A 155 4.35 -0.51 -3.33
C TYR A 155 5.03 0.81 -2.93
N GLU A 156 6.18 0.78 -2.27
CA GLU A 156 6.97 2.00 -2.03
C GLU A 156 7.30 2.72 -3.35
N GLY A 157 7.54 1.96 -4.42
CA GLY A 157 7.78 2.50 -5.76
C GLY A 157 6.60 3.28 -6.35
N PHE A 158 5.38 3.08 -5.84
CA PHE A 158 4.18 3.81 -6.27
C PHE A 158 4.02 5.16 -5.58
N LYS A 159 4.72 5.44 -4.47
CA LYS A 159 4.55 6.71 -3.75
C LYS A 159 4.85 7.95 -4.59
N SER A 160 5.76 7.82 -5.56
CA SER A 160 6.07 8.88 -6.53
C SER A 160 4.87 9.31 -7.38
N PHE A 161 3.83 8.47 -7.49
CA PHE A 161 2.62 8.76 -8.26
C PHE A 161 1.54 9.50 -7.47
N LYS A 162 1.61 9.47 -6.13
CA LYS A 162 0.59 10.05 -5.24
C LYS A 162 0.21 11.50 -5.56
N PRO A 163 1.14 12.41 -5.91
CA PRO A 163 0.78 13.80 -6.21
C PRO A 163 -0.11 13.97 -7.44
N TYR A 164 -0.17 12.96 -8.32
CA TYR A 164 -0.81 13.06 -9.63
C TYR A 164 -2.12 12.26 -9.71
N VAL A 165 -2.40 11.38 -8.75
CA VAL A 165 -3.59 10.53 -8.74
C VAL A 165 -4.68 11.09 -7.85
N THR A 166 -5.88 10.54 -7.92
CA THR A 166 -6.98 10.88 -7.01
C THR A 166 -6.62 10.57 -5.55
N LYS A 167 -7.23 11.32 -4.61
CA LYS A 167 -6.91 11.22 -3.18
C LYS A 167 -7.12 9.81 -2.61
N ASP A 168 -8.15 9.11 -3.07
CA ASP A 168 -8.40 7.72 -2.69
C ASP A 168 -7.25 6.82 -3.14
N ILE A 169 -6.79 6.92 -4.38
CA ILE A 169 -5.67 6.08 -4.85
C ILE A 169 -4.36 6.46 -4.15
N ALA A 170 -4.15 7.73 -3.81
CA ALA A 170 -2.99 8.13 -3.01
C ALA A 170 -3.01 7.51 -1.59
N ALA A 171 -4.18 7.47 -0.92
CA ALA A 171 -4.35 6.83 0.38
C ALA A 171 -4.21 5.30 0.29
N TYR A 172 -4.74 4.68 -0.77
CA TYR A 172 -4.57 3.26 -1.07
C TYR A 172 -3.08 2.88 -1.18
N ILE A 173 -2.29 3.68 -1.91
CA ILE A 173 -0.84 3.45 -2.06
C ILE A 173 -0.14 3.44 -0.69
N ASP A 174 -0.51 4.33 0.23
CA ASP A 174 0.10 4.36 1.57
C ASP A 174 -0.22 3.10 2.39
N ILE A 175 -1.47 2.63 2.36
CA ILE A 175 -1.89 1.40 3.03
C ILE A 175 -1.10 0.21 2.48
N MET A 176 -1.06 0.07 1.14
CA MET A 176 -0.36 -1.05 0.51
C MET A 176 1.16 -0.97 0.68
N ALA A 177 1.74 0.23 0.70
CA ALA A 177 3.17 0.42 0.96
C ALA A 177 3.52 0.06 2.42
N THR A 178 2.67 0.42 3.38
CA THR A 178 2.85 0.06 4.79
C THR A 178 2.87 -1.46 4.96
N GLU A 179 1.87 -2.16 4.40
CA GLU A 179 1.79 -3.62 4.47
C GLU A 179 2.93 -4.29 3.69
N SER A 180 3.25 -3.79 2.50
CA SER A 180 4.34 -4.34 1.70
C SER A 180 5.69 -4.18 2.40
N ASN A 181 6.01 -3.00 2.95
CA ASN A 181 7.33 -2.75 3.53
C ASN A 181 7.56 -3.50 4.85
N GLN A 182 6.49 -3.67 5.63
CA GLN A 182 6.51 -4.39 6.89
C GLN A 182 5.25 -5.26 6.96
N PRO A 183 5.29 -6.49 6.44
CA PRO A 183 4.15 -7.40 6.46
C PRO A 183 3.58 -7.56 7.87
N SER A 184 2.25 -7.55 8.00
CA SER A 184 1.60 -7.79 9.29
C SER A 184 1.67 -9.27 9.69
N ILE A 185 1.64 -10.16 8.68
CA ILE A 185 1.64 -11.62 8.84
C ILE A 185 2.80 -12.24 8.07
N SER A 186 3.49 -13.19 8.70
CA SER A 186 4.44 -14.11 8.05
C SER A 186 4.32 -15.48 8.69
N ASP A 187 4.27 -16.55 7.88
CA ASP A 187 4.08 -17.93 8.36
C ASP A 187 3.02 -18.04 9.47
N ALA A 188 1.81 -17.57 9.16
CA ALA A 188 0.66 -17.49 10.07
C ALA A 188 0.93 -16.84 11.44
N THR A 189 1.99 -16.06 11.57
CA THR A 189 2.41 -15.33 12.77
C THR A 189 2.15 -13.85 12.56
N ILE A 190 1.59 -13.16 13.55
CA ILE A 190 1.55 -11.69 13.56
C ILE A 190 2.96 -11.20 13.91
N VAL A 191 3.64 -10.58 12.95
CA VAL A 191 5.05 -10.17 13.09
C VAL A 191 5.23 -8.67 13.39
N ILE A 192 4.12 -7.99 13.66
CA ILE A 192 4.05 -6.59 14.11
C ILE A 192 3.42 -6.52 15.50
N SER A 193 3.52 -5.37 16.17
CA SER A 193 2.84 -5.19 17.46
C SER A 193 1.31 -5.17 17.30
N TRP A 194 0.58 -5.54 18.35
CA TRP A 194 -0.88 -5.43 18.40
C TRP A 194 -1.38 -3.99 18.27
N THR A 195 -0.61 -3.01 18.76
CA THR A 195 -0.89 -1.58 18.57
C THR A 195 -0.81 -1.21 17.09
N GLU A 196 0.24 -1.65 16.39
CA GLU A 196 0.39 -1.43 14.94
C GLU A 196 -0.70 -2.14 14.14
N LEU A 197 -1.04 -3.39 14.50
CA LEU A 197 -2.12 -4.13 13.85
C LEU A 197 -3.47 -3.39 14.02
N THR A 198 -3.74 -2.85 15.20
CA THR A 198 -4.94 -2.05 15.48
C THR A 198 -4.97 -0.78 14.63
N ASN A 199 -3.85 -0.05 14.57
CA ASN A 199 -3.74 1.17 13.75
C ASN A 199 -3.95 0.88 12.26
N ARG A 200 -3.43 -0.24 11.73
CA ARG A 200 -3.65 -0.64 10.34
C ARG A 200 -5.10 -0.99 10.05
N ALA A 201 -5.79 -1.65 10.98
CA ALA A 201 -7.21 -1.93 10.84
C ALA A 201 -8.04 -0.63 10.83
N LEU A 202 -7.70 0.34 11.70
CA LEU A 202 -8.32 1.67 11.70
C LEU A 202 -8.05 2.44 10.40
N ALA A 203 -6.85 2.34 9.83
CA ALA A 203 -6.54 2.95 8.53
C ALA A 203 -7.35 2.33 7.37
N LEU A 204 -7.60 1.00 7.42
CA LEU A 204 -8.48 0.33 6.46
C LEU A 204 -9.93 0.80 6.61
N GLU A 205 -10.42 0.92 7.85
CA GLU A 205 -11.76 1.43 8.15
C GLU A 205 -11.96 2.88 7.70
N ASP A 206 -10.97 3.73 7.97
CA ASP A 206 -10.95 5.12 7.54
C ASP A 206 -11.04 5.23 6.02
N PHE A 207 -10.26 4.41 5.29
CA PHE A 207 -10.31 4.38 3.84
C PHE A 207 -11.70 4.01 3.31
N VAL A 208 -12.29 2.91 3.77
CA VAL A 208 -13.58 2.42 3.22
C VAL A 208 -14.72 3.37 3.58
N THR A 209 -14.60 4.10 4.68
CA THR A 209 -15.57 5.11 5.13
C THR A 209 -15.44 6.41 4.33
N GLN A 210 -14.22 6.90 4.11
CA GLN A 210 -13.98 8.15 3.38
C GLN A 210 -14.15 7.98 1.86
N TYR A 211 -13.82 6.80 1.32
CA TYR A 211 -13.79 6.55 -0.13
C TYR A 211 -14.66 5.34 -0.55
N PRO A 212 -15.96 5.31 -0.21
CA PRO A 212 -16.82 4.16 -0.51
C PRO A 212 -16.96 3.90 -2.01
N ALA A 213 -16.83 4.94 -2.84
CA ALA A 213 -16.91 4.86 -4.30
C ALA A 213 -15.56 4.57 -4.99
N SER A 214 -14.46 4.43 -4.24
CA SER A 214 -13.15 4.12 -4.81
C SER A 214 -13.17 2.77 -5.52
N ASN A 215 -12.43 2.68 -6.63
CA ASN A 215 -12.17 1.39 -7.30
C ASN A 215 -11.50 0.36 -6.38
N ARG A 216 -10.86 0.81 -5.28
CA ARG A 216 -10.18 -0.06 -4.31
C ARG A 216 -11.00 -0.36 -3.05
N SER A 217 -12.18 0.24 -2.90
CA SER A 217 -13.02 0.10 -1.70
C SER A 217 -13.42 -1.35 -1.44
N THR A 218 -13.89 -2.09 -2.45
CA THR A 218 -14.26 -3.51 -2.28
C THR A 218 -13.10 -4.39 -1.84
N ALA A 219 -11.88 -4.11 -2.33
CA ALA A 219 -10.70 -4.87 -1.92
C ALA A 219 -10.33 -4.55 -0.47
N LEU A 220 -10.26 -3.27 -0.10
CA LEU A 220 -9.93 -2.87 1.27
C LEU A 220 -11.02 -3.21 2.29
N GLN A 221 -12.28 -3.32 1.88
CA GLN A 221 -13.35 -3.86 2.73
C GLN A 221 -13.07 -5.32 3.12
N LYS A 222 -12.57 -6.14 2.18
CA LYS A 222 -12.20 -7.53 2.48
C LYS A 222 -11.00 -7.59 3.43
N GLU A 223 -9.99 -6.77 3.19
CA GLU A 223 -8.83 -6.66 4.08
C GLU A 223 -9.23 -6.17 5.48
N LEU A 224 -10.17 -5.23 5.58
CA LEU A 224 -10.74 -4.76 6.84
C LEU A 224 -11.42 -5.89 7.62
N LEU A 225 -12.21 -6.74 6.95
CA LEU A 225 -12.84 -7.90 7.59
C LEU A 225 -11.80 -8.89 8.11
N ILE A 226 -10.77 -9.16 7.31
CA ILE A 226 -9.64 -10.04 7.70
C ILE A 226 -8.88 -9.43 8.87
N ALA A 227 -8.56 -8.14 8.83
CA ALA A 227 -7.88 -7.42 9.89
C ALA A 227 -8.71 -7.40 11.18
N THR A 228 -10.03 -7.22 11.08
CA THR A 228 -10.95 -7.29 12.22
C THR A 228 -10.92 -8.69 12.85
N SER A 229 -10.99 -9.75 12.03
CA SER A 229 -10.89 -11.13 12.52
C SER A 229 -9.54 -11.38 13.23
N ARG A 230 -8.43 -10.94 12.62
CA ARG A 230 -7.08 -11.05 13.21
C ARG A 230 -6.93 -10.26 14.50
N LEU A 231 -7.55 -9.09 14.60
CA LEU A 231 -7.56 -8.36 15.86
C LEU A 231 -8.24 -9.19 16.94
N LEU A 232 -9.43 -9.71 16.65
CA LEU A 232 -10.28 -10.36 17.65
C LEU A 232 -9.78 -11.75 18.05
N TYR A 233 -9.26 -12.56 17.13
CA TYR A 233 -8.84 -13.94 17.41
C TYR A 233 -7.32 -14.13 17.38
N GLY A 234 -6.58 -13.26 16.71
CA GLY A 234 -5.19 -13.49 16.31
C GLY A 234 -5.07 -14.42 15.11
N THR A 235 -3.93 -15.11 15.05
CA THR A 235 -3.64 -16.15 14.05
C THR A 235 -3.26 -17.46 14.75
N SER A 236 -3.08 -18.55 14.00
CA SER A 236 -2.70 -19.85 14.59
C SER A 236 -1.40 -19.79 15.37
N ASN A 237 -0.39 -19.06 14.87
CA ASN A 237 0.92 -18.97 15.53
C ASN A 237 1.00 -17.76 16.47
N THR A 238 -0.03 -16.91 16.51
CA THR A 238 -0.10 -15.74 17.40
C THR A 238 -1.55 -15.50 17.83
N PRO A 239 -2.14 -16.40 18.62
CA PRO A 239 -3.52 -16.25 19.07
C PRO A 239 -3.63 -15.05 20.01
N ALA A 240 -4.77 -14.37 19.99
CA ALA A 240 -5.09 -13.27 20.90
C ALA A 240 -5.33 -13.76 22.34
N TYR A 241 -5.73 -15.02 22.48
CA TYR A 241 -6.00 -15.69 23.76
C TYR A 241 -4.98 -16.79 24.00
N ASP A 242 -4.65 -17.02 25.26
CA ASP A 242 -3.88 -18.18 25.68
C ASP A 242 -4.66 -19.48 25.43
N TYR A 243 -4.00 -20.51 24.92
CA TYR A 243 -4.65 -21.77 24.56
C TYR A 243 -5.16 -22.55 25.78
N ASP A 244 -4.39 -22.56 26.86
CA ASP A 244 -4.66 -23.40 28.02
C ASP A 244 -5.56 -22.66 29.01
N GLU A 245 -5.24 -21.40 29.29
CA GLU A 245 -5.97 -20.61 30.27
C GLU A 245 -7.26 -20.01 29.69
N GLN A 246 -7.36 -19.93 28.35
CA GLN A 246 -8.47 -19.26 27.65
C GLN A 246 -8.62 -17.81 28.15
N VAL A 247 -7.50 -17.10 28.30
CA VAL A 247 -7.44 -15.70 28.77
C VAL A 247 -6.85 -14.82 27.70
N ILE A 248 -7.37 -13.61 27.49
CA ILE A 248 -6.78 -12.66 26.53
C ILE A 248 -5.36 -12.31 26.97
N LYS A 249 -4.42 -12.32 26.04
CA LYS A 249 -3.03 -11.97 26.36
C LYS A 249 -2.93 -10.49 26.79
N PRO A 250 -2.17 -10.17 27.85
CA PRO A 250 -2.11 -8.80 28.38
C PRO A 250 -1.72 -7.74 27.34
N GLU A 251 -0.77 -8.05 26.45
CA GLU A 251 -0.32 -7.15 25.39
C GLU A 251 -1.41 -6.84 24.35
N VAL A 252 -2.32 -7.79 24.10
CA VAL A 252 -3.45 -7.62 23.18
C VAL A 252 -4.45 -6.65 23.80
N LYS A 253 -4.88 -6.94 25.04
CA LYS A 253 -5.84 -6.11 25.76
C LYS A 253 -5.33 -4.69 25.93
N LYS A 254 -4.04 -4.54 26.28
CA LYS A 254 -3.38 -3.24 26.39
C LYS A 254 -3.45 -2.45 25.09
N ALA A 255 -3.20 -3.08 23.94
CA ALA A 255 -3.28 -2.39 22.65
C ALA A 255 -4.70 -1.87 22.36
N TYR A 256 -5.74 -2.63 22.74
CA TYR A 256 -7.12 -2.17 22.59
C TYR A 256 -7.43 -0.98 23.50
N GLU A 257 -7.04 -1.06 24.78
CA GLU A 257 -7.24 0.02 25.75
C GLU A 257 -6.51 1.31 25.33
N GLU A 258 -5.29 1.18 24.80
CA GLU A 258 -4.54 2.31 24.24
C GLU A 258 -5.24 2.92 23.01
N ALA A 259 -5.77 2.11 22.10
CA ALA A 259 -6.53 2.58 20.94
C ALA A 259 -7.78 3.34 21.36
N LEU A 260 -8.54 2.84 22.35
CA LEU A 260 -9.72 3.50 22.89
C LEU A 260 -9.39 4.84 23.56
N LYS A 261 -8.27 4.91 24.29
CA LYS A 261 -7.84 6.14 24.98
C LYS A 261 -7.37 7.24 24.03
N ASN A 262 -6.70 6.88 22.94
CA ASN A 262 -6.06 7.83 22.03
C ASN A 262 -7.00 8.35 20.93
N SER A 263 -8.15 7.70 20.75
CA SER A 263 -9.07 8.03 19.67
C SER A 263 -9.96 9.23 20.00
N LYS A 264 -10.20 10.07 19.00
CA LYS A 264 -11.10 11.25 19.09
C LYS A 264 -12.34 11.13 18.21
N VAL A 265 -12.47 10.01 17.50
CA VAL A 265 -13.53 9.73 16.53
C VAL A 265 -14.05 8.33 16.83
N ASP A 266 -15.37 8.19 16.91
CA ASP A 266 -16.01 6.90 17.06
C ASP A 266 -16.02 6.17 15.72
N THR A 267 -15.38 5.00 15.67
CA THR A 267 -15.41 4.11 14.51
C THR A 267 -16.05 2.77 14.86
N ARG A 268 -16.40 1.94 13.87
CA ARG A 268 -16.99 0.62 14.13
C ARG A 268 -15.95 -0.30 14.80
N ILE A 269 -14.67 -0.26 14.40
CA ILE A 269 -13.62 -1.01 15.11
C ILE A 269 -13.54 -0.57 16.57
N LEU A 270 -13.47 0.73 16.87
CA LEU A 270 -13.37 1.21 18.25
C LEU A 270 -14.60 0.81 19.07
N THR A 271 -15.79 0.87 18.47
CA THR A 271 -17.03 0.39 19.12
C THR A 271 -16.98 -1.11 19.44
N ILE A 272 -16.41 -1.92 18.53
CA ILE A 272 -16.20 -3.35 18.74
C ILE A 272 -15.21 -3.57 19.89
N LEU A 273 -14.08 -2.88 19.88
CA LEU A 273 -13.04 -3.00 20.90
C LEU A 273 -13.54 -2.55 22.28
N GLU A 274 -14.33 -1.48 22.35
CA GLU A 274 -14.92 -0.99 23.59
C GLU A 274 -15.82 -2.07 24.22
N LYS A 275 -16.74 -2.63 23.43
CA LYS A 275 -17.63 -3.72 23.88
C LYS A 275 -16.84 -4.96 24.29
N LEU A 276 -15.81 -5.31 23.53
CA LEU A 276 -14.94 -6.45 23.87
C LEU A 276 -14.22 -6.23 25.20
N VAL A 277 -13.61 -5.07 25.41
CA VAL A 277 -12.89 -4.74 26.65
C VAL A 277 -13.86 -4.76 27.84
N GLN A 278 -15.09 -4.25 27.70
CA GLN A 278 -16.12 -4.33 28.73
C GLN A 278 -16.46 -5.78 29.10
N LEU A 279 -16.68 -6.65 28.10
CA LEU A 279 -16.95 -8.07 28.32
C LEU A 279 -15.76 -8.76 29.02
N LEU A 280 -14.54 -8.51 28.55
CA LEU A 280 -13.33 -9.07 29.15
C LEU A 280 -13.14 -8.61 30.60
N ASN A 281 -13.45 -7.36 30.93
CA ASN A 281 -13.40 -6.88 32.31
C ASN A 281 -14.43 -7.62 33.19
N ALA A 282 -15.63 -7.88 32.68
CA ALA A 282 -16.67 -8.62 33.41
C ALA A 282 -16.34 -10.11 33.59
N THR A 283 -15.54 -10.70 32.70
CA THR A 283 -15.19 -12.12 32.72
C THR A 283 -13.80 -12.42 33.29
N ASN A 284 -13.16 -11.45 33.96
CA ASN A 284 -11.77 -11.56 34.42
C ASN A 284 -10.82 -12.00 33.29
N ASN A 285 -10.96 -11.36 32.13
CA ASN A 285 -10.19 -11.57 30.89
C ASN A 285 -10.39 -12.94 30.21
N LYS A 286 -11.34 -13.76 30.67
CA LYS A 286 -11.60 -15.09 30.11
C LYS A 286 -12.38 -15.04 28.80
N PHE A 287 -12.01 -15.92 27.88
CA PHE A 287 -12.73 -16.27 26.67
C PHE A 287 -13.92 -17.17 27.02
N THR A 288 -15.01 -16.56 27.47
CA THR A 288 -16.24 -17.28 27.83
C THR A 288 -17.15 -17.48 26.62
N PRO A 289 -18.20 -18.33 26.70
CA PRO A 289 -19.19 -18.45 25.64
C PRO A 289 -19.85 -17.12 25.23
N GLU A 290 -19.98 -16.16 26.15
CA GLU A 290 -20.48 -14.81 25.85
C GLU A 290 -19.49 -14.01 24.99
N VAL A 291 -18.20 -14.07 25.31
CA VAL A 291 -17.13 -13.45 24.50
C VAL A 291 -17.08 -14.10 23.13
N GLU A 292 -17.06 -15.42 23.05
CA GLU A 292 -17.06 -16.18 21.81
C GLU A 292 -18.27 -15.81 20.93
N LYS A 293 -19.47 -15.76 21.52
CA LYS A 293 -20.69 -15.35 20.81
C LYS A 293 -20.58 -13.94 20.26
N PHE A 294 -20.05 -13.00 21.04
CA PHE A 294 -19.83 -11.62 20.60
C PHE A 294 -18.84 -11.54 19.43
N LEU A 295 -17.71 -12.24 19.51
CA LEU A 295 -16.73 -12.26 18.42
C LEU A 295 -17.32 -12.89 17.15
N ASN A 296 -18.00 -14.03 17.29
CA ASN A 296 -18.63 -14.74 16.17
C ASN A 296 -19.68 -13.88 15.47
N GLN A 297 -20.50 -13.15 16.23
CA GLN A 297 -21.49 -12.23 15.66
C GLN A 297 -20.82 -11.04 14.95
N THR A 298 -19.70 -10.56 15.48
CA THR A 298 -18.96 -9.43 14.90
C THR A 298 -18.32 -9.81 13.56
N VAL A 299 -17.60 -10.92 13.51
CA VAL A 299 -16.87 -11.35 12.29
C VAL A 299 -17.81 -11.85 11.20
N ASN A 300 -18.96 -12.43 11.56
CA ASN A 300 -19.96 -12.90 10.61
C ASN A 300 -21.06 -11.88 10.28
N SER A 301 -21.01 -10.67 10.86
CA SER A 301 -21.94 -9.60 10.49
C SER A 301 -21.65 -9.13 9.06
N LYS A 302 -22.65 -9.27 8.17
CA LYS A 302 -22.62 -8.79 6.79
C LYS A 302 -22.80 -7.28 6.73
#